data_AF-A0A3F3IEI6-F1
#
_entry.id   AF-A0A3F3IEI6-F1
#
_cell.length_a   1.000
_cell.length_b   1.000
_cell.length_c   1.000
_cell.angle_alpha   90.00
_cell.angle_beta   90.00
_cell.angle_gamma   90.00
#
_symmetry.space_group_name_H-M   'P 1'
#
loop_
_entity.id
_entity.type
_entity.pdbx_description
1 polymer ?
#
loop_
_entity_poly.entity_id
_entity_poly.type
_entity_poly.pdbx_seq_one_letter_code
_entity_poly.pdbx_strand_id
1 'polypeptide(L)'
;MNLGLATTYIIGGLMLLSILAYNYSLFNSTVETTSSVITQNKLDNIVSILQNDLNRIGYDRGVSDAFVMAEDSAVIFRGNIFDNDGSDDFDLVEWALTSDPDTNTTNPNDLVLIRTWNQTPSIPANEIEYQYSVRDFEINYYDIDGNVTATLDDIVQVEVEVLVESNEPYLTKKDGTEFYYRSYWKRRIVANNLIY
;
A
#
# COMPACT_ATOMS: atom_id res chain seq x y z
N MET A 1 14.34 -20.05 61.92
CA MET A 1 13.75 -19.44 60.71
C MET A 1 13.00 -20.53 59.98
N ASN A 2 11.68 -20.38 59.76
CA ASN A 2 10.85 -21.44 59.18
C ASN A 2 11.13 -21.56 57.68
N LEU A 3 11.99 -22.50 57.30
CA LEU A 3 12.34 -22.80 55.90
C LEU A 3 11.10 -22.97 55.02
N GLY A 4 10.05 -23.64 55.52
CA GLY A 4 8.80 -23.84 54.78
C GLY A 4 8.08 -22.54 54.40
N LEU A 5 8.17 -21.49 55.21
CA LEU A 5 7.60 -20.17 54.88
C LEU A 5 8.44 -19.46 53.82
N ALA A 6 9.77 -19.55 53.90
CA ALA A 6 10.65 -18.96 52.90
C ALA A 6 10.43 -19.59 51.52
N THR A 7 10.26 -20.91 51.44
CA THR A 7 10.04 -21.61 50.17
C THR A 7 8.69 -21.24 49.54
N THR A 8 7.61 -21.10 50.30
CA THR A 8 6.31 -20.67 49.76
C THR A 8 6.33 -19.24 49.24
N TYR A 9 7.04 -18.32 49.90
CA TYR A 9 7.24 -16.96 49.37
C TYR A 9 8.03 -16.97 48.07
N ILE A 10 9.06 -17.80 47.94
CA ILE A 10 9.85 -17.93 46.71
C ILE A 10 8.96 -18.50 45.57
N ILE A 11 8.21 -19.56 45.84
CA ILE A 11 7.31 -20.18 44.83
C ILE A 11 6.22 -19.18 44.42
N GLY A 12 5.59 -18.50 45.37
CA GLY A 12 4.56 -17.49 45.08
C GLY A 12 5.12 -16.31 44.28
N GLY A 13 6.33 -15.85 44.59
CA GLY A 13 7.03 -14.81 43.83
C GLY A 13 7.34 -15.23 42.39
N LEU A 14 7.87 -16.45 42.19
CA LEU A 14 8.13 -17.00 40.85
C LEU A 14 6.83 -17.19 40.06
N MET A 15 5.75 -17.60 40.71
CA MET A 15 4.44 -17.73 40.08
C MET A 15 3.91 -16.37 39.62
N LEU A 16 4.02 -15.33 40.46
CA LEU A 16 3.63 -13.97 40.09
C LEU A 16 4.44 -13.44 38.89
N LEU A 17 5.76 -13.67 38.89
CA LEU A 17 6.63 -13.30 37.76
C LEU A 17 6.25 -14.05 36.49
N SER A 18 5.89 -15.34 36.59
CA SER A 18 5.47 -16.15 35.45
C SER A 18 4.16 -15.65 34.85
N ILE A 19 3.19 -15.29 35.69
CA ILE A 19 1.92 -14.69 35.26
C ILE A 19 2.16 -13.34 34.58
N LEU A 20 3.05 -12.50 35.13
CA LEU A 20 3.41 -11.22 34.55
C LEU A 20 4.06 -11.39 33.17
N ALA A 21 5.01 -12.31 33.05
CA ALA A 21 5.69 -12.62 31.79
C ALA A 21 4.71 -13.15 30.73
N TYR A 22 3.77 -14.02 31.13
CA TYR A 22 2.73 -14.53 30.26
C TYR A 22 1.78 -13.42 29.79
N ASN A 23 1.31 -12.55 30.69
CA ASN A 23 0.46 -11.43 30.33
C ASN A 23 1.15 -10.47 29.35
N TYR A 24 2.43 -10.20 29.56
CA TYR A 24 3.23 -9.38 28.65
C TYR A 24 3.35 -10.03 27.26
N SER A 25 3.60 -11.35 27.21
CA SER A 25 3.64 -12.10 25.96
C SER A 25 2.29 -12.08 25.22
N LEU A 26 1.18 -12.28 25.94
CA LEU A 26 -0.16 -12.22 25.35
C LEU A 26 -0.50 -10.82 24.82
N PHE A 27 -0.14 -9.79 25.58
CA PHE A 27 -0.36 -8.40 25.18
C PHE A 27 0.37 -8.11 23.86
N ASN A 28 1.67 -8.42 23.78
CA ASN A 28 2.46 -8.20 22.57
C ASN A 28 1.91 -8.99 21.37
N SER A 29 1.53 -10.24 21.57
CA SER A 29 0.93 -11.06 20.52
C SER A 29 -0.41 -10.48 20.01
N THR A 30 -1.20 -9.90 20.91
CA THR A 30 -2.46 -9.23 20.55
C THR A 30 -2.20 -7.97 19.74
N VAL A 31 -1.23 -7.14 20.15
CA VAL A 31 -0.82 -5.93 19.43
C VAL A 31 -0.29 -6.28 18.04
N GLU A 32 0.62 -7.26 17.94
CA GLU A 32 1.16 -7.75 16.67
C GLU A 32 0.06 -8.23 15.72
N THR A 33 -0.87 -9.07 16.22
CA THR A 33 -1.98 -9.60 15.41
C THR A 33 -2.90 -8.47 14.96
N THR A 34 -3.23 -7.53 15.85
CA THR A 34 -4.12 -6.40 15.52
C THR A 34 -3.47 -5.49 14.48
N SER A 35 -2.20 -5.13 14.66
CA SER A 35 -1.44 -4.34 13.69
C SER A 35 -1.34 -5.05 12.35
N SER A 36 -1.09 -6.36 12.33
CA SER A 36 -1.06 -7.18 11.11
C SER A 36 -2.36 -7.10 10.32
N VAL A 37 -3.51 -7.28 10.99
CA VAL A 37 -4.84 -7.20 10.35
C VAL A 37 -5.12 -5.80 9.83
N ILE A 38 -4.82 -4.74 10.60
CA ILE A 38 -5.02 -3.36 10.17
C ILE A 38 -4.17 -3.03 8.93
N THR A 39 -2.87 -3.39 8.97
CA THR A 39 -1.95 -3.16 7.84
C THR A 39 -2.38 -3.95 6.60
N GLN A 40 -2.82 -5.19 6.76
CA GLN A 40 -3.34 -5.98 5.63
C GLN A 40 -4.59 -5.34 5.02
N ASN A 41 -5.55 -4.92 5.85
CA ASN A 41 -6.77 -4.25 5.36
C ASN A 41 -6.43 -2.94 4.63
N LYS A 42 -5.44 -2.17 5.13
CA LYS A 42 -4.95 -0.96 4.47
C LYS A 42 -4.40 -1.28 3.07
N LEU A 43 -3.55 -2.32 2.96
CA LEU A 43 -3.02 -2.77 1.69
C LEU A 43 -4.14 -3.26 0.75
N ASP A 44 -5.07 -4.07 1.24
CA ASP A 44 -6.17 -4.62 0.44
C ASP A 44 -7.06 -3.50 -0.13
N ASN A 45 -7.31 -2.43 0.63
CA ASN A 45 -8.05 -1.27 0.16
C ASN A 45 -7.32 -0.54 -0.98
N ILE A 46 -6.03 -0.26 -0.80
CA ILE A 46 -5.19 0.40 -1.84
C ILE A 46 -5.17 -0.47 -3.10
N VAL A 47 -4.88 -1.75 -2.94
CA VAL A 47 -4.80 -2.73 -4.04
C VAL A 47 -6.13 -2.88 -4.76
N SER A 48 -7.26 -2.87 -4.05
CA SER A 48 -8.58 -2.98 -4.70
C SER A 48 -8.86 -1.79 -5.62
N ILE A 49 -8.52 -0.57 -5.20
CA ILE A 49 -8.71 0.64 -6.00
C ILE A 49 -7.72 0.66 -7.15
N LEU A 50 -6.44 0.41 -6.86
CA LEU A 50 -5.37 0.38 -7.85
C LEU A 50 -5.61 -0.69 -8.93
N GLN A 51 -6.09 -1.88 -8.56
CA GLN A 51 -6.47 -2.89 -9.55
C GLN A 51 -7.66 -2.43 -10.40
N ASN A 52 -8.66 -1.77 -9.81
CA ASN A 52 -9.81 -1.27 -10.58
C ASN A 52 -9.36 -0.25 -11.64
N ASP A 53 -8.52 0.70 -11.21
CA ASP A 53 -7.90 1.72 -12.03
C ASP A 53 -7.05 1.12 -13.17
N LEU A 54 -6.07 0.28 -12.83
CA LEU A 54 -5.12 -0.27 -13.81
C LEU A 54 -5.75 -1.22 -14.83
N ASN A 55 -6.82 -1.95 -14.46
CA ASN A 55 -7.53 -2.79 -15.42
C ASN A 55 -8.31 -1.98 -16.47
N ARG A 56 -8.54 -0.70 -16.22
CA ARG A 56 -9.30 0.20 -17.09
C ARG A 56 -8.43 1.18 -17.86
N ILE A 57 -7.11 1.03 -17.79
CA ILE A 57 -6.18 1.78 -18.66
C ILE A 57 -6.60 1.58 -20.12
N GLY A 58 -6.68 2.69 -20.86
CA GLY A 58 -7.01 2.70 -22.28
C GLY A 58 -8.44 2.29 -22.63
N TYR A 59 -9.33 2.10 -21.65
CA TYR A 59 -10.73 1.78 -21.89
C TYR A 59 -11.39 2.89 -22.74
N ASP A 60 -12.02 2.51 -23.85
CA ASP A 60 -12.61 3.37 -24.89
C ASP A 60 -11.65 4.33 -25.66
N ARG A 61 -10.33 4.18 -25.49
CA ARG A 61 -9.30 4.98 -26.20
C ARG A 61 -8.30 4.15 -27.00
N GLY A 62 -8.00 2.93 -26.53
CA GLY A 62 -6.96 2.07 -27.09
C GLY A 62 -5.55 2.49 -26.68
N VAL A 63 -4.55 1.76 -27.20
CA VAL A 63 -3.15 1.82 -26.73
C VAL A 63 -2.49 3.19 -26.91
N SER A 64 -2.67 3.83 -28.06
CA SER A 64 -1.90 5.03 -28.47
C SER A 64 -2.25 6.31 -27.69
N ASP A 65 -3.26 6.29 -26.83
CA ASP A 65 -3.65 7.44 -26.00
C ASP A 65 -3.82 7.07 -24.51
N ALA A 66 -3.45 5.83 -24.14
CA ALA A 66 -3.68 5.29 -22.82
C ALA A 66 -2.77 5.89 -21.75
N PHE A 67 -1.49 6.10 -22.03
CA PHE A 67 -0.53 6.64 -21.06
C PHE A 67 -0.15 8.08 -21.37
N VAL A 68 -0.07 8.91 -20.33
CA VAL A 68 0.47 10.28 -20.38
C VAL A 68 1.89 10.31 -19.82
N MET A 69 2.12 9.55 -18.75
CA MET A 69 3.41 9.45 -18.07
C MET A 69 3.56 8.04 -17.48
N ALA A 70 4.76 7.49 -17.60
CA ALA A 70 5.13 6.19 -17.06
C ALA A 70 6.53 6.30 -16.45
N GLU A 71 6.59 6.48 -15.13
CA GLU A 71 7.80 6.54 -14.33
C GLU A 71 7.77 5.45 -13.24
N ASP A 72 8.92 5.16 -12.63
CA ASP A 72 9.06 4.05 -11.68
C ASP A 72 8.25 4.26 -10.39
N SER A 73 7.96 5.52 -10.02
CA SER A 73 7.19 5.87 -8.82
C SER A 73 5.94 6.70 -9.11
N ALA A 74 5.63 6.91 -10.38
CA ALA A 74 4.48 7.69 -10.81
C ALA A 74 3.92 7.19 -12.15
N VAL A 75 2.60 7.12 -12.28
CA VAL A 75 1.92 6.82 -13.54
C VAL A 75 0.77 7.76 -13.73
N ILE A 76 0.62 8.29 -14.94
CA ILE A 76 -0.54 9.05 -15.37
C ILE A 76 -1.11 8.36 -16.60
N PHE A 77 -2.37 7.96 -16.53
CA PHE A 77 -3.05 7.27 -17.62
C PHE A 77 -4.47 7.78 -17.81
N ARG A 78 -5.01 7.47 -18.98
CA ARG A 78 -6.36 7.78 -19.41
C ARG A 78 -7.19 6.51 -19.50
N GLY A 79 -8.46 6.63 -19.19
CA GLY A 79 -9.44 5.58 -19.38
C GLY A 79 -10.80 6.08 -18.95
N ASN A 80 -11.84 5.28 -19.21
CA ASN A 80 -13.16 5.55 -18.68
C ASN A 80 -13.42 4.59 -17.49
N ILE A 81 -13.27 5.13 -16.29
CA ILE A 81 -13.16 4.40 -15.02
C ILE A 81 -14.52 4.31 -14.33
N PHE A 82 -15.31 5.38 -14.33
CA PHE A 82 -16.55 5.44 -13.53
C PHE A 82 -17.82 5.76 -14.31
N ASP A 83 -17.76 6.44 -15.44
CA ASP A 83 -18.93 6.90 -16.18
C ASP A 83 -18.84 6.61 -17.67
N ASN A 84 -19.74 5.78 -18.21
CA ASN A 84 -19.78 5.48 -19.64
C ASN A 84 -20.39 6.65 -20.46
N ASP A 85 -19.85 7.85 -20.31
CA ASP A 85 -20.36 9.12 -20.84
C ASP A 85 -20.05 9.36 -22.33
N GLY A 86 -19.35 8.42 -22.98
CA GLY A 86 -19.14 8.37 -24.42
C GLY A 86 -17.67 8.58 -24.81
N SER A 87 -17.33 8.35 -26.07
CA SER A 87 -15.93 8.30 -26.55
C SER A 87 -15.15 9.62 -26.46
N ASP A 88 -15.83 10.75 -26.23
CA ASP A 88 -15.26 12.09 -26.30
C ASP A 88 -14.82 12.65 -24.94
N ASP A 89 -15.22 12.02 -23.82
CA ASP A 89 -14.70 12.33 -22.48
C ASP A 89 -13.84 11.17 -21.94
N PHE A 90 -12.93 11.48 -21.04
CA PHE A 90 -12.03 10.50 -20.44
C PHE A 90 -11.62 10.92 -19.04
N ASP A 91 -11.48 9.93 -18.15
CA ASP A 91 -10.86 10.14 -16.85
C ASP A 91 -9.35 10.22 -17.00
N LEU A 92 -8.72 11.14 -16.28
CA LEU A 92 -7.29 11.15 -16.03
C LEU A 92 -7.04 10.65 -14.62
N VAL A 93 -6.25 9.59 -14.48
CA VAL A 93 -5.81 9.09 -13.17
C VAL A 93 -4.31 9.14 -13.05
N GLU A 94 -3.87 9.70 -11.94
CA GLU A 94 -2.48 9.77 -11.52
C GLU A 94 -2.31 9.01 -10.22
N TRP A 95 -1.28 8.17 -10.16
CA TRP A 95 -0.74 7.61 -8.94
C TRP A 95 0.70 8.06 -8.81
N ALA A 96 1.06 8.73 -7.72
CA ALA A 96 2.41 9.25 -7.50
C ALA A 96 2.85 9.09 -6.04
N LEU A 97 4.04 8.54 -5.84
CA LEU A 97 4.68 8.48 -4.53
C LEU A 97 5.46 9.77 -4.27
N THR A 98 5.25 10.39 -3.12
CA THR A 98 6.04 11.54 -2.69
C THR A 98 7.33 11.11 -1.98
N SER A 99 8.33 11.99 -2.00
CA SER A 99 9.54 11.81 -1.18
C SER A 99 9.37 12.25 0.28
N ASP A 100 8.23 12.89 0.60
CA ASP A 100 7.98 13.47 1.91
C ASP A 100 7.36 12.43 2.86
N PRO A 101 7.83 12.34 4.11
CA PRO A 101 7.24 11.43 5.09
C PRO A 101 5.80 11.81 5.42
N ASP A 102 4.95 10.80 5.62
CA ASP A 102 3.54 11.01 5.99
C ASP A 102 3.42 11.49 7.44
N THR A 103 3.04 12.75 7.62
CA THR A 103 2.84 13.37 8.94
C THR A 103 1.58 12.90 9.67
N ASN A 104 0.71 12.11 9.01
CA ASN A 104 -0.50 11.56 9.61
C ASN A 104 -0.27 10.24 10.35
N THR A 105 0.95 9.69 10.27
CA THR A 105 1.32 8.47 10.98
C THR A 105 2.46 8.70 11.96
N THR A 106 2.58 7.80 12.93
CA THR A 106 3.71 7.74 13.86
C THR A 106 4.90 6.94 13.29
N ASN A 107 4.72 6.26 12.16
CA ASN A 107 5.79 5.52 11.49
C ASN A 107 6.67 6.47 10.67
N PRO A 108 7.94 6.69 11.04
CA PRO A 108 8.84 7.58 10.31
C PRO A 108 9.21 7.06 8.91
N ASN A 109 8.86 5.81 8.60
CA ASN A 109 9.15 5.19 7.33
C ASN A 109 8.03 5.41 6.29
N ASP A 110 6.84 5.84 6.70
CA ASP A 110 5.73 6.03 5.79
C ASP A 110 5.94 7.27 4.91
N LEU A 111 5.68 7.12 3.61
CA LEU A 111 5.62 8.14 2.57
C LEU A 111 4.16 8.30 2.11
N VAL A 112 3.87 9.39 1.40
CA VAL A 112 2.51 9.65 0.89
C VAL A 112 2.39 9.16 -0.55
N LEU A 113 1.51 8.19 -0.78
CA LEU A 113 1.02 7.82 -2.11
C LEU A 113 -0.25 8.61 -2.40
N ILE A 114 -0.20 9.42 -3.46
CA ILE A 114 -1.29 10.27 -3.89
C ILE A 114 -1.96 9.61 -5.10
N ARG A 115 -3.28 9.48 -5.03
CA ARG A 115 -4.14 9.16 -6.16
C ARG A 115 -4.94 10.40 -6.53
N THR A 116 -4.73 10.92 -7.72
CA THR A 116 -5.51 12.01 -8.27
C THR A 116 -6.41 11.46 -9.37
N TRP A 117 -7.70 11.81 -9.33
CA TRP A 117 -8.64 11.46 -10.37
C TRP A 117 -9.38 12.71 -10.85
N ASN A 118 -9.33 12.94 -12.15
CA ASN A 118 -10.06 14.02 -12.79
C ASN A 118 -11.00 13.44 -13.84
N GLN A 119 -12.30 13.57 -13.58
CA GLN A 119 -13.36 12.98 -14.40
C GLN A 119 -13.54 13.68 -15.76
N THR A 120 -13.25 14.97 -15.82
CA THR A 120 -13.31 15.74 -17.06
C THR A 120 -12.09 16.67 -17.06
N PRO A 121 -10.93 16.23 -17.58
CA PRO A 121 -9.68 17.00 -17.51
C PRO A 121 -9.75 18.40 -18.11
N SER A 122 -10.76 18.65 -18.97
CA SER A 122 -11.08 19.97 -19.51
C SER A 122 -11.62 20.96 -18.46
N ILE A 123 -12.01 20.49 -17.27
CA ILE A 123 -12.60 21.26 -16.17
C ILE A 123 -11.75 21.02 -14.89
N PRO A 124 -10.86 21.97 -14.50
CA PRO A 124 -9.97 21.80 -13.34
C PRO A 124 -10.67 21.61 -11.99
N ALA A 125 -11.96 21.94 -11.88
CA ALA A 125 -12.72 21.88 -10.62
C ALA A 125 -13.19 20.46 -10.24
N ASN A 126 -12.94 19.45 -11.07
CA ASN A 126 -13.40 18.07 -10.88
C ASN A 126 -12.30 17.11 -10.40
N GLU A 127 -11.15 17.65 -9.98
CA GLU A 127 -10.03 16.86 -9.47
C GLU A 127 -10.30 16.42 -8.02
N ILE A 128 -10.23 15.12 -7.79
CA ILE A 128 -10.38 14.48 -6.48
C ILE A 128 -9.06 13.81 -6.12
N GLU A 129 -8.53 14.17 -4.94
CA GLU A 129 -7.29 13.63 -4.41
C GLU A 129 -7.56 12.69 -3.23
N TYR A 130 -6.89 11.53 -3.23
CA TYR A 130 -6.83 10.61 -2.10
C TYR A 130 -5.37 10.36 -1.71
N GLN A 131 -5.11 10.33 -0.41
CA GLN A 131 -3.77 10.10 0.13
C GLN A 131 -3.73 8.79 0.92
N TYR A 132 -2.66 8.02 0.73
CA TYR A 132 -2.41 6.76 1.43
C TYR A 132 -0.98 6.75 1.97
N SER A 133 -0.78 6.30 3.20
CA SER A 133 0.58 6.07 3.71
C SER A 133 1.09 4.71 3.24
N VAL A 134 2.21 4.71 2.54
CA VAL A 134 2.91 3.51 2.08
C VAL A 134 4.39 3.64 2.40
N ARG A 135 5.09 2.52 2.54
CA ARG A 135 6.55 2.55 2.67
C ARG A 135 7.22 2.65 1.30
N ASP A 136 6.68 1.91 0.34
CA ASP A 136 7.26 1.77 -0.98
C ASP A 136 6.17 1.60 -2.03
N PHE A 137 6.42 2.14 -3.20
CA PHE A 137 5.54 2.08 -4.36
C PHE A 137 6.39 2.14 -5.63
N GLU A 138 6.36 1.06 -6.39
CA GLU A 138 7.13 0.92 -7.63
C GLU A 138 6.24 0.41 -8.76
N ILE A 139 6.46 0.93 -9.96
CA ILE A 139 5.77 0.53 -11.18
C ILE A 139 6.81 0.17 -12.24
N ASN A 140 6.62 -0.98 -12.87
CA ASN A 140 7.41 -1.45 -13.99
C ASN A 140 6.52 -1.68 -15.22
N TYR A 141 6.98 -1.26 -16.39
CA TYR A 141 6.20 -1.28 -17.63
C TYR A 141 6.78 -2.26 -18.63
N TYR A 142 5.90 -3.04 -19.27
CA TYR A 142 6.29 -4.10 -20.19
C TYR A 142 5.47 -4.08 -21.48
N ASP A 143 6.11 -4.49 -22.57
CA ASP A 143 5.49 -4.70 -23.86
C ASP A 143 4.62 -5.98 -23.90
N ILE A 144 4.02 -6.26 -25.06
CA ILE A 144 3.19 -7.45 -25.27
C ILE A 144 3.97 -8.76 -25.10
N ASP A 145 5.27 -8.76 -25.43
CA ASP A 145 6.16 -9.91 -25.32
C ASP A 145 6.75 -10.06 -23.89
N GLY A 146 6.52 -9.08 -23.02
CA GLY A 146 6.98 -9.05 -21.63
C GLY A 146 8.36 -8.44 -21.43
N ASN A 147 8.91 -7.72 -22.40
CA ASN A 147 10.16 -6.96 -22.24
C ASN A 147 9.87 -5.61 -21.59
N VAL A 148 10.82 -5.12 -20.78
CA VAL A 148 10.73 -3.79 -20.19
C VAL A 148 10.78 -2.73 -21.30
N THR A 149 9.85 -1.78 -21.26
CA THR A 149 9.80 -0.67 -22.21
C THR A 149 9.55 0.66 -21.48
N ALA A 150 10.15 1.73 -22.01
CA ALA A 150 9.86 3.11 -21.61
C ALA A 150 9.03 3.84 -22.67
N THR A 151 8.76 3.19 -23.81
CA THR A 151 7.94 3.75 -24.88
C THR A 151 6.47 3.59 -24.50
N LEU A 152 5.77 4.70 -24.26
CA LEU A 152 4.37 4.71 -23.81
C LEU A 152 3.44 3.89 -24.69
N ASP A 153 3.59 3.99 -26.01
CA ASP A 153 2.74 3.29 -27.00
C ASP A 153 2.97 1.77 -27.04
N ASP A 154 4.08 1.28 -26.49
CA ASP A 154 4.41 -0.14 -26.47
C ASP A 154 3.95 -0.81 -25.15
N ILE A 155 3.53 -0.03 -24.15
CA ILE A 155 3.15 -0.56 -22.83
C ILE A 155 1.81 -1.31 -22.92
N VAL A 156 1.84 -2.60 -22.60
CA VAL A 156 0.64 -3.46 -22.54
C VAL A 156 0.45 -4.06 -21.14
N GLN A 157 1.53 -4.21 -20.38
CA GLN A 157 1.49 -4.79 -19.04
C GLN A 157 2.14 -3.84 -18.04
N VAL A 158 1.51 -3.71 -16.88
CA VAL A 158 1.99 -2.89 -15.77
C VAL A 158 2.15 -3.78 -14.56
N GLU A 159 3.36 -3.81 -13.99
CA GLU A 159 3.65 -4.49 -12.73
C GLU A 159 3.76 -3.45 -11.63
N VAL A 160 2.97 -3.61 -10.58
CA VAL A 160 2.98 -2.69 -9.45
C VAL A 160 3.38 -3.42 -8.20
N GLU A 161 4.23 -2.77 -7.42
CA GLU A 161 4.66 -3.18 -6.09
C GLU A 161 4.19 -2.15 -5.07
N VAL A 162 3.58 -2.61 -3.99
CA VAL A 162 3.15 -1.76 -2.88
C VAL A 162 3.59 -2.42 -1.58
N LEU A 163 4.33 -1.68 -0.77
CA LEU A 163 4.72 -2.06 0.59
C LEU A 163 4.06 -1.10 1.57
N VAL A 164 3.35 -1.65 2.55
CA VAL A 164 2.73 -0.88 3.63
C VAL A 164 3.24 -1.38 4.96
N GLU A 165 3.54 -0.44 5.87
CA GLU A 165 3.90 -0.73 7.24
C GLU A 165 2.74 -0.41 8.21
N SER A 166 2.77 -0.97 9.41
CA SER A 166 1.85 -0.57 10.48
C SER A 166 2.19 0.84 10.95
N ASN A 167 1.17 1.65 11.24
CA ASN A 167 1.38 3.00 11.77
C ASN A 167 2.13 2.96 13.11
N GLU A 168 1.76 2.01 13.98
CA GLU A 168 2.38 1.82 15.30
C GLU A 168 3.35 0.64 15.29
N PRO A 169 4.45 0.72 16.07
CA PRO A 169 5.35 -0.40 16.25
C PRO A 169 4.76 -1.43 17.22
N TYR A 170 4.94 -2.72 16.94
CA TYR A 170 4.42 -3.79 17.81
C TYR A 170 5.45 -4.29 18.83
N LEU A 171 6.73 -4.02 18.60
CA LEU A 171 7.83 -4.35 19.52
C LEU A 171 8.95 -3.32 19.41
N THR A 172 9.58 -3.04 20.55
CA THR A 172 10.85 -2.30 20.61
C THR A 172 11.92 -3.25 21.14
N LYS A 173 13.03 -3.39 20.42
CA LYS A 173 14.20 -4.12 20.91
C LYS A 173 14.80 -3.42 22.13
N LYS A 174 15.67 -4.14 22.86
CA LYS A 174 16.43 -3.56 24.00
C LYS A 174 17.31 -2.37 23.63
N ASP A 175 17.68 -2.23 22.36
CA ASP A 175 18.45 -1.12 21.81
C ASP A 175 17.58 0.08 21.38
N GLY A 176 16.26 -0.01 21.54
CA GLY A 176 15.31 1.02 21.14
C GLY A 176 14.83 0.92 19.70
N THR A 177 15.26 -0.07 18.90
CA THR A 177 14.75 -0.19 17.52
C THR A 177 13.32 -0.70 17.52
N GLU A 178 12.44 0.05 16.86
CA GLU A 178 11.04 -0.28 16.68
C GLU A 178 10.84 -1.20 15.48
N PHE A 179 9.89 -2.13 15.60
CA PHE A 179 9.46 -3.02 14.53
C PHE A 179 8.04 -2.68 14.10
N TYR A 180 7.88 -2.50 12.80
CA TYR A 180 6.59 -2.30 12.15
C TYR A 180 6.21 -3.57 11.40
N TYR A 181 4.94 -3.94 11.48
CA TYR A 181 4.44 -5.04 10.67
C TYR A 181 4.41 -4.60 9.21
N ARG A 182 4.82 -5.47 8.29
CA ARG A 182 4.89 -5.20 6.86
C ARG A 182 3.90 -6.08 6.11
N SER A 183 3.15 -5.48 5.19
CA SER A 183 2.44 -6.21 4.17
C SER A 183 2.87 -5.73 2.79
N TYR A 184 3.01 -6.68 1.88
CA TYR A 184 3.56 -6.47 0.55
C TYR A 184 2.65 -7.09 -0.49
N TRP A 185 2.41 -6.36 -1.56
CA TRP A 185 1.68 -6.84 -2.72
C TRP A 185 2.46 -6.48 -3.98
N LYS A 186 2.64 -7.48 -4.85
CA LYS A 186 3.21 -7.32 -6.17
C LYS A 186 2.36 -8.04 -7.19
N ARG A 187 1.98 -7.37 -8.26
CA ARG A 187 1.21 -8.00 -9.34
C ARG A 187 1.49 -7.35 -10.67
N ARG A 188 1.63 -8.21 -11.68
CA ARG A 188 1.57 -7.83 -13.09
C ARG A 188 0.14 -7.88 -13.60
N ILE A 189 -0.32 -6.78 -14.17
CA ILE A 189 -1.66 -6.59 -14.73
C ILE A 189 -1.50 -6.38 -16.23
N VAL A 190 -2.27 -7.15 -17.00
CA VAL A 190 -2.39 -6.96 -18.45
C VAL A 190 -3.72 -6.25 -18.66
N ALA A 191 -3.68 -4.99 -19.11
CA ALA A 191 -4.89 -4.26 -19.39
C ALA A 191 -5.47 -4.75 -20.73
N ASN A 192 -6.61 -5.45 -20.68
CA ASN A 192 -7.21 -6.05 -21.88
C ASN A 192 -7.51 -5.02 -22.98
N ASN A 193 -7.73 -3.76 -22.61
CA ASN A 193 -8.01 -2.67 -23.55
C ASN A 193 -6.76 -2.22 -24.32
N LEU A 194 -5.58 -2.73 -23.94
CA LEU A 194 -4.30 -2.46 -24.58
C LEU A 194 -3.83 -3.59 -25.51
N ILE A 195 -4.68 -4.61 -25.71
CA ILE A 195 -4.37 -5.74 -26.60
C ILE A 195 -5.19 -5.56 -27.88
N TYR A 196 -4.52 -5.55 -29.03
CA TYR A 196 -5.12 -5.46 -30.36
C TYR A 196 -5.87 -6.74 -30.78
#